data_AF-A0A7R9YS56-F1
#
_entry.id   AF-A0A7R9YS56-F1
#
_cell.length_a   1.000
_cell.length_b   1.000
_cell.length_c   1.000
_cell.angle_alpha   90.00
_cell.angle_beta   90.00
_cell.angle_gamma   90.00
#
_symmetry.space_group_name_H-M   'P 1'
#
loop_
_entity.id
_entity.type
_entity.pdbx_description
1 polymer ?
#
loop_
_entity_poly.entity_id
_entity_poly.type
_entity_poly.pdbx_seq_one_letter_code
_entity_poly.pdbx_strand_id
1 'polypeptide(L)'
;GALMRHLRRLTNAVSEALDAEALDKESLGAIHAYNPGLSAAWMLQRAMSARPGQLPDKQLINRMLSGNFAAMEGLGEPVMKPFLQDVIQFGPLLQTMGAQMVRDPLSIPGLLMHVGPAPLADWGKHVTALGMYSALDTV
;
A
#
# COMPACT_ATOMS: atom_id res chain seq x y z
N GLY A 1 13.77 5.46 -2.47
CA GLY A 1 14.06 4.02 -2.46
C GLY A 1 13.57 3.33 -3.73
N ALA A 2 12.25 3.23 -3.94
CA ALA A 2 11.65 2.44 -5.02
C ALA A 2 11.98 2.93 -6.45
N LEU A 3 11.90 4.24 -6.73
CA LEU A 3 12.18 4.76 -8.09
C LEU A 3 13.64 4.53 -8.54
N MET A 4 14.61 4.65 -7.63
CA MET A 4 16.02 4.42 -7.96
C MET A 4 16.30 2.95 -8.35
N ARG A 5 15.57 1.97 -7.77
CA ARG A 5 15.70 0.55 -8.15
C ARG A 5 15.23 0.28 -9.58
N HIS A 6 14.25 1.05 -10.05
CA HIS A 6 13.67 0.90 -11.38
C HIS A 6 14.16 1.93 -12.38
N LEU A 7 15.14 2.77 -12.02
CA LEU A 7 15.62 3.87 -12.86
C LEU A 7 16.03 3.37 -14.25
N ARG A 8 16.83 2.31 -14.32
CA ARG A 8 17.25 1.71 -15.60
C ARG A 8 16.06 1.25 -16.46
N ARG A 9 15.08 0.57 -15.85
CA ARG A 9 13.85 0.13 -16.57
C ARG A 9 13.10 1.33 -17.13
N LEU A 10 12.94 2.38 -16.33
CA LEU A 10 12.22 3.59 -16.71
C LEU A 10 12.94 4.36 -17.81
N THR A 11 14.26 4.56 -17.69
CA THR A 11 15.05 5.22 -18.72
C THR A 11 14.98 4.48 -20.04
N ASN A 12 15.14 3.15 -20.04
CA ASN A 12 15.04 2.35 -21.26
C ASN A 12 13.64 2.43 -21.89
N ALA A 13 12.58 2.28 -21.10
CA ALA A 13 11.21 2.34 -21.60
C ALA A 13 10.85 3.72 -22.19
N VAL A 14 11.39 4.80 -21.61
CA VAL A 14 11.22 6.16 -22.16
C VAL A 14 12.03 6.33 -23.44
N SER A 15 13.25 5.79 -23.53
CA SER A 15 14.04 5.78 -24.77
C SER A 15 13.34 5.00 -25.88
N GLU A 16 12.80 3.81 -25.59
CA GLU A 16 12.04 3.02 -26.57
C GLU A 16 10.77 3.76 -27.05
N ALA A 17 10.05 4.43 -26.15
CA ALA A 17 8.89 5.24 -26.52
C ALA A 17 9.27 6.45 -27.41
N LEU A 18 10.44 7.04 -27.18
CA LEU A 18 10.98 8.11 -28.02
C LEU A 18 11.35 7.61 -29.42
N ASP A 19 12.06 6.47 -29.50
CA ASP A 19 12.47 5.86 -30.77
C ASP A 19 11.28 5.40 -31.62
N ALA A 20 10.19 4.97 -30.97
CA ALA A 20 8.95 4.53 -31.62
C ALA A 20 7.94 5.66 -31.87
N GLU A 21 8.27 6.92 -31.53
CA GLU A 21 7.35 8.08 -31.56
C GLU A 21 6.04 7.87 -30.76
N ALA A 22 6.05 6.95 -29.79
CA ALA A 22 4.91 6.57 -28.97
C ALA A 22 4.82 7.45 -27.70
N LEU A 23 4.75 8.76 -27.90
CA LEU A 23 4.75 9.78 -26.83
C LEU A 23 3.34 10.22 -26.39
N ASP A 24 2.30 9.54 -26.88
CA ASP A 24 0.94 9.79 -26.44
C ASP A 24 0.71 9.29 -25.00
N LYS A 25 -0.41 9.74 -24.42
CA LYS A 25 -0.75 9.45 -23.02
C LYS A 25 -0.91 7.96 -22.73
N GLU A 26 -1.47 7.19 -23.65
CA GLU A 26 -1.72 5.76 -23.43
C GLU A 26 -0.39 4.98 -23.46
N SER A 27 0.45 5.24 -24.46
CA SER A 27 1.77 4.63 -24.61
C SER A 27 2.70 4.94 -23.43
N LEU A 28 2.78 6.21 -23.01
CA LEU A 28 3.56 6.58 -21.83
C LEU A 28 2.96 6.04 -20.53
N GLY A 29 1.64 5.89 -20.47
CA GLY A 29 0.94 5.27 -19.34
C GLY A 29 1.37 3.82 -19.11
N ALA A 30 1.71 3.08 -20.16
CA ALA A 30 2.16 1.69 -20.06
C ALA A 30 3.53 1.55 -19.36
N ILE A 31 4.40 2.57 -19.42
CA ILE A 31 5.72 2.58 -18.75
C ILE A 31 5.56 2.46 -17.22
N HIS A 32 4.51 3.08 -16.69
CA HIS A 32 4.10 3.04 -15.28
C HIS A 32 2.76 2.33 -15.13
N ALA A 33 2.71 1.06 -15.55
CA ALA A 33 1.56 0.20 -15.32
C ALA A 33 1.10 0.20 -13.85
N TYR A 34 -0.21 0.06 -13.68
CA TYR A 34 -0.86 0.01 -12.38
C TYR A 34 -0.19 -1.03 -11.46
N ASN A 35 0.23 -0.60 -10.27
CA ASN A 35 0.79 -1.47 -9.23
C ASN A 35 -0.16 -1.52 -8.03
N PRO A 36 -0.90 -2.63 -7.83
CA PRO A 36 -1.88 -2.74 -6.76
C PRO A 36 -1.24 -2.70 -5.37
N GLY A 37 0.01 -3.14 -5.22
CA GLY A 37 0.75 -3.07 -3.95
C GLY A 37 1.04 -1.61 -3.56
N LEU A 38 1.45 -0.77 -4.51
CA LEU A 38 1.67 0.65 -4.27
C LEU A 38 0.36 1.38 -3.92
N SER A 39 -0.72 1.06 -4.62
CA SER A 39 -2.05 1.63 -4.33
C SER A 39 -2.60 1.14 -2.98
N ALA A 40 -2.32 -0.10 -2.56
CA ALA A 40 -2.67 -0.60 -1.24
C ALA A 40 -1.85 0.09 -0.14
N ALA A 41 -0.57 0.39 -0.37
CA ALA A 41 0.29 1.13 0.56
C ALA A 41 -0.20 2.55 0.83
N TRP A 42 -0.86 3.19 -0.15
CA TRP A 42 -1.38 4.54 -0.01
C TRP A 42 -2.37 4.69 1.16
N MET A 43 -3.16 3.65 1.47
CA MET A 43 -4.09 3.70 2.61
C MET A 43 -3.36 3.80 3.95
N LEU A 44 -2.23 3.11 4.11
CA LEU A 44 -1.41 3.24 5.32
C LEU A 44 -0.94 4.68 5.47
N GLN A 45 -0.45 5.30 4.38
CA GLN A 45 -0.03 6.71 4.39
C GLN A 45 -1.20 7.64 4.71
N ARG A 46 -2.38 7.38 4.15
CA ARG A 46 -3.60 8.14 4.41
C ARG A 46 -4.01 8.08 5.87
N ALA A 47 -3.96 6.88 6.47
CA ALA A 47 -4.26 6.64 7.88
C ALA A 47 -3.24 7.25 8.84
N MET A 48 -2.02 7.50 8.37
CA MET A 48 -0.96 8.19 9.13
C MET A 48 -0.93 9.71 8.91
N SER A 49 -1.90 10.28 8.19
CA SER A 49 -1.92 11.70 7.82
C SER A 49 -3.12 12.43 8.43
N ALA A 50 -2.90 13.65 8.95
CA ALA A 50 -3.99 14.52 9.37
C ALA A 50 -4.40 15.46 8.22
N ARG A 51 -5.70 15.60 7.96
CA ARG A 51 -6.20 16.60 6.99
C ARG A 51 -6.19 18.00 7.61
N PRO A 52 -6.09 19.07 6.80
CA PRO A 52 -6.29 20.43 7.28
C PRO A 52 -7.61 20.55 8.05
N GLY A 53 -7.55 21.10 9.27
CA GLY A 53 -8.72 21.25 10.16
C GLY A 53 -9.11 20.00 10.95
N GLN A 54 -8.45 18.85 10.75
CA GLN A 54 -8.59 17.70 11.66
C GLN A 54 -7.63 17.82 12.84
N LEU A 55 -8.14 17.54 14.04
CA LEU A 55 -7.36 17.41 15.27
C LEU A 55 -7.47 15.96 15.76
N PRO A 56 -6.83 14.98 15.07
CA PRO A 56 -6.86 13.60 15.54
C PRO A 56 -6.20 13.52 16.92
N ASP A 57 -6.58 12.50 17.71
CA ASP A 57 -5.90 12.19 18.96
C ASP A 57 -4.39 12.10 18.69
N LYS A 58 -3.58 12.83 19.47
CA LYS A 58 -2.12 12.89 19.34
C LYS A 58 -1.47 11.52 19.40
N GLN A 59 -2.13 10.55 20.02
CA GLN A 59 -1.64 9.17 20.12
C GLN A 59 -2.17 8.24 19.02
N LEU A 60 -3.13 8.65 18.20
CA LEU A 60 -3.78 7.78 17.21
C LEU A 60 -2.75 7.12 16.28
N ILE A 61 -1.94 7.93 15.60
CA ILE A 61 -0.93 7.45 14.65
C ILE A 61 0.09 6.55 15.35
N ASN A 62 0.56 6.95 16.54
CA ASN A 62 1.53 6.17 17.30
C ASN A 62 0.98 4.82 17.76
N ARG A 63 -0.28 4.77 18.23
CA ARG A 63 -0.95 3.51 18.59
C ARG A 63 -1.18 2.62 17.38
N MET A 64 -1.57 3.20 16.25
CA MET A 64 -1.77 2.45 15.01
C MET A 64 -0.46 1.85 14.49
N LEU A 65 0.61 2.64 14.43
CA LEU A 65 1.93 2.16 14.01
C LEU A 65 2.49 1.12 14.98
N SER A 66 2.46 1.38 16.29
CA SER A 66 3.00 0.45 17.28
C SER A 66 2.21 -0.87 17.31
N GLY A 67 0.89 -0.82 17.19
CA GLY A 67 0.07 -2.02 17.08
C GLY A 67 0.36 -2.81 15.80
N ASN A 68 0.52 -2.13 14.65
CA ASN A 68 0.88 -2.79 13.40
C ASN A 68 2.24 -3.48 13.48
N PHE A 69 3.26 -2.81 14.04
CA PHE A 69 4.58 -3.41 14.26
C PHE A 69 4.54 -4.57 15.25
N ALA A 70 3.82 -4.44 16.37
CA ALA A 70 3.65 -5.53 17.32
C ALA A 70 2.92 -6.75 16.71
N ALA A 71 1.94 -6.52 15.84
CA ALA A 71 1.27 -7.58 15.09
C ALA A 71 2.23 -8.28 14.12
N MET A 72 3.00 -7.51 13.34
CA MET A 72 3.99 -8.07 12.41
C MET A 72 5.13 -8.81 13.13
N GLU A 73 5.57 -8.31 14.29
CA GLU A 73 6.58 -8.97 15.12
C GLU A 73 6.08 -10.35 15.58
N GLY A 74 4.82 -10.44 16.03
CA GLY A 74 4.19 -11.71 16.40
C GLY A 74 3.99 -12.69 15.23
N LEU A 75 3.91 -12.18 13.99
CA LEU A 75 3.80 -12.99 12.76
C LEU A 75 5.15 -13.39 12.17
N GLY A 76 6.25 -12.74 12.58
CA GLY A 76 7.62 -13.07 12.23
C GLY A 76 8.12 -12.49 10.90
N GLU A 77 9.34 -12.90 10.54
CA GLU A 77 10.10 -12.40 9.38
C GLU A 77 9.38 -12.42 8.02
N PRO A 78 8.59 -13.46 7.66
CA PRO A 78 7.88 -13.48 6.38
C PRO A 78 6.88 -12.32 6.19
N VAL A 79 6.40 -11.74 7.30
CA VAL A 79 5.49 -10.60 7.29
C VAL A 79 6.25 -9.28 7.48
N MET A 80 7.17 -9.23 8.44
CA MET A 80 7.89 -8.01 8.80
C MET A 80 8.85 -7.56 7.69
N LYS A 81 9.62 -8.47 7.12
CA LYS A 81 10.72 -8.12 6.20
C LYS A 81 10.25 -7.46 4.90
N PRO A 82 9.20 -7.95 4.20
CA PRO A 82 8.66 -7.26 3.02
C PRO A 82 8.16 -5.86 3.35
N PHE A 83 7.48 -5.70 4.50
CA PHE A 83 6.97 -4.40 4.94
C PHE A 83 8.10 -3.38 5.14
N LEU A 84 9.18 -3.75 5.84
CA LEU A 84 10.36 -2.89 6.03
C LEU A 84 11.07 -2.52 4.72
N GLN A 85 10.91 -3.34 3.68
CA GLN A 85 11.46 -3.10 2.35
C GLN A 85 10.54 -2.27 1.44
N ASP A 86 9.39 -1.84 1.96
CA ASP A 86 8.33 -1.12 1.23
C ASP A 86 7.72 -2.01 0.12
N VAL A 87 7.56 -3.31 0.40
CA VAL A 87 6.97 -4.30 -0.49
C VAL A 87 5.68 -4.83 0.13
N ILE A 88 4.54 -4.38 -0.40
CA ILE A 88 3.22 -4.85 0.02
C ILE A 88 2.87 -6.15 -0.70
N GLN A 89 2.62 -7.19 0.08
CA GLN A 89 2.19 -8.50 -0.39
C GLN A 89 0.82 -8.83 0.18
N PHE A 90 -0.02 -9.53 -0.59
CA PHE A 90 -1.40 -9.81 -0.20
C PHE A 90 -1.51 -10.60 1.12
N GLY A 91 -0.79 -11.72 1.24
CA GLY A 91 -0.83 -12.58 2.42
C GLY A 91 -0.39 -11.86 3.70
N PRO A 92 0.85 -11.34 3.76
CA PRO A 92 1.34 -10.54 4.88
C PRO A 92 0.42 -9.37 5.27
N LEU A 93 -0.17 -8.67 4.28
CA LEU A 93 -1.10 -7.58 4.54
C LEU A 93 -2.35 -8.07 5.29
N LEU A 94 -3.00 -9.12 4.80
CA LEU A 94 -4.20 -9.68 5.44
C LEU A 94 -3.90 -10.25 6.84
N GLN A 95 -2.77 -10.94 7.01
CA GLN A 95 -2.34 -11.47 8.30
C GLN A 95 -2.14 -10.34 9.33
N THR A 96 -1.44 -9.28 8.92
CA THR A 96 -1.18 -8.13 9.79
C THR A 96 -2.47 -7.44 10.20
N MET A 97 -3.37 -7.22 9.24
CA MET A 97 -4.68 -6.61 9.51
C MET A 97 -5.53 -7.48 10.44
N GLY A 98 -5.61 -8.79 10.18
CA GLY A 98 -6.36 -9.71 11.04
C GLY A 98 -5.80 -9.75 12.47
N ALA A 99 -4.48 -9.85 12.62
CA ALA A 99 -3.82 -9.83 13.92
C ALA A 99 -4.06 -8.50 14.67
N GLN A 100 -4.00 -7.37 13.97
CA GLN A 100 -4.29 -6.06 14.56
C GLN A 100 -5.76 -5.92 14.98
N MET A 101 -6.71 -6.42 14.19
CA MET A 101 -8.14 -6.40 14.55
C MET A 101 -8.45 -7.24 15.79
N VAL A 102 -7.75 -8.36 15.98
CA VAL A 102 -7.88 -9.19 17.19
C VAL A 102 -7.30 -8.47 18.41
N ARG A 103 -6.18 -7.76 18.23
CA ARG A 103 -5.45 -7.09 19.32
C ARG A 103 -6.07 -5.75 19.73
N ASP A 104 -6.60 -4.99 18.78
CA ASP A 104 -7.27 -3.71 19.00
C ASP A 104 -8.53 -3.61 18.12
N PRO A 105 -9.65 -4.23 18.54
CA PRO A 105 -10.89 -4.19 17.77
C PRO A 105 -11.49 -2.77 17.67
N LEU A 106 -11.13 -1.86 18.59
CA LEU A 106 -11.56 -0.46 18.56
C LEU A 106 -10.79 0.38 17.53
N SER A 107 -9.74 -0.17 16.93
CA SER A 107 -9.01 0.50 15.84
C SER A 107 -9.86 0.68 14.58
N ILE A 108 -10.81 -0.22 14.28
CA ILE A 108 -11.63 -0.14 13.06
C ILE A 108 -12.55 1.09 13.06
N PRO A 109 -13.37 1.35 14.11
CA PRO A 109 -14.16 2.58 14.17
C PRO A 109 -13.29 3.85 14.15
N GLY A 110 -12.14 3.82 14.83
CA GLY A 110 -11.19 4.95 14.86
C GLY A 110 -10.63 5.27 13.47
N LEU A 111 -10.22 4.24 12.73
CA LEU A 111 -9.76 4.35 11.34
C LEU A 111 -10.87 4.89 10.43
N LEU A 112 -12.09 4.37 10.57
CA LEU A 112 -13.24 4.79 9.77
C LEU A 112 -13.57 6.27 9.99
N MET A 113 -13.54 6.75 11.24
CA MET A 113 -13.73 8.17 11.56
C MET A 113 -12.58 9.04 11.05
N HIS A 114 -11.34 8.55 11.11
CA HIS A 114 -10.16 9.32 10.72
C HIS A 114 -10.03 9.46 9.19
N VAL A 115 -10.15 8.34 8.48
CA VAL A 115 -9.92 8.25 7.03
C VAL A 115 -11.20 8.55 6.23
N GLY A 116 -12.36 8.16 6.76
CA GLY A 116 -13.66 8.21 6.10
C GLY A 116 -13.97 6.94 5.28
N PRO A 117 -15.25 6.71 4.95
CA PRO A 117 -15.68 5.48 4.26
C PRO A 117 -15.26 5.42 2.78
N ALA A 118 -15.23 6.56 2.08
CA ALA A 118 -14.94 6.58 0.64
C ALA A 118 -13.51 6.12 0.31
N PRO A 119 -12.44 6.61 0.98
CA PRO A 119 -11.09 6.10 0.72
C PRO A 119 -10.93 4.62 1.09
N LEU A 120 -11.63 4.15 2.13
CA LEU A 120 -11.60 2.74 2.54
C LEU A 120 -12.20 1.82 1.47
N ALA A 121 -13.34 2.22 0.89
CA ALA A 121 -13.95 1.48 -0.21
C ALA A 121 -13.03 1.44 -1.45
N ASP A 122 -12.34 2.55 -1.76
CA ASP A 122 -11.41 2.62 -2.88
C ASP A 122 -10.18 1.71 -2.67
N TRP A 123 -9.61 1.76 -1.46
CA TRP A 123 -8.53 0.85 -1.08
C TRP A 123 -8.93 -0.62 -1.15
N GLY A 124 -10.17 -0.96 -0.80
CA GLY A 124 -10.69 -2.32 -0.93
C GLY A 124 -10.59 -2.87 -2.37
N LYS A 125 -10.77 -2.01 -3.39
CA LYS A 125 -10.55 -2.38 -4.80
C LYS A 125 -9.09 -2.72 -5.07
N HIS A 126 -8.15 -1.94 -4.52
CA HIS A 126 -6.72 -2.18 -4.68
C HIS A 126 -6.24 -3.44 -3.98
N VAL A 127 -6.77 -3.74 -2.78
CA VAL A 127 -6.49 -5.01 -2.08
C VAL A 127 -7.04 -6.20 -2.87
N THR A 128 -8.23 -6.06 -3.44
CA THR A 128 -8.82 -7.10 -4.30
C THR A 128 -7.96 -7.34 -5.54
N ALA A 129 -7.53 -6.26 -6.21
CA ALA A 129 -6.62 -6.34 -7.35
C ALA A 129 -5.27 -6.95 -6.98
N LEU A 130 -4.73 -6.62 -5.80
CA LEU A 130 -3.50 -7.22 -5.27
C LEU A 130 -3.66 -8.73 -5.09
N GLY A 131 -4.78 -9.17 -4.51
CA GLY A 131 -5.09 -10.60 -4.34
C GLY A 131 -5.23 -11.33 -5.67
N MET A 132 -5.93 -10.74 -6.65
CA MET A 132 -6.04 -11.31 -8.00
C MET A 132 -4.66 -11.42 -8.67
N TYR A 133 -3.83 -10.38 -8.57
CA TYR A 133 -2.50 -10.37 -9.14
C TYR A 133 -1.60 -11.43 -8.50
N SER A 134 -1.62 -11.54 -7.16
CA SER A 134 -0.88 -12.58 -6.45
C SER A 134 -1.34 -13.99 -6.82
N ALA A 135 -2.64 -14.21 -7.04
CA ALA A 135 -3.15 -15.52 -7.47
C ALA A 135 -2.65 -15.89 -8.89
N LEU A 136 -2.66 -14.93 -9.82
CA LEU A 136 -2.18 -15.13 -11.18
C LEU A 136 -0.66 -15.35 -11.25
N ASP A 137 0.11 -14.69 -10.38
CA ASP A 137 1.58 -14.85 -10.30
C ASP A 137 2.00 -16.22 -9.74
N THR A 138 1.12 -16.88 -8.98
CA THR A 138 1.35 -18.23 -8.44
C THR A 138 0.93 -19.38 -9.35
N VAL A 139 0.37 -19.09 -10.53
CA VAL A 139 -0.03 -20.08 -11.57
C VAL A 139 1.07 -20.21 -12.61
#